data_AF-A0AAV6HPK0-F1
#
_entry.id   AF-A0AAV6HPK0-F1
#
_cell.length_a   1.000
_cell.length_b   1.000
_cell.length_c   1.000
_cell.angle_alpha   90.00
_cell.angle_beta   90.00
_cell.angle_gamma   90.00
#
_symmetry.space_group_name_H-M   'P 1'
#
loop_
_entity.id
_entity.type
_entity.pdbx_description
1 polymer ?
#
loop_
_entity_poly.entity_id
_entity_poly.type
_entity_poly.pdbx_seq_one_letter_code
_entity_poly.pdbx_strand_id
1 'polypeptide(L)'
;MHILAGIHTTKEAIQIAKHALPSATHYDAQRYEVCLDTYDSAMDSWKSAIRSTKAGKGFEVANDLSAVASMISSCDDAFTDDDPTVPNQSPLGQIDQLLLHMDSNCLAIHLKAFPDSN
;
A
#
# COMPACT_ATOMS: atom_id res chain seq x y z
N MET A 1 4.94 1.41 -15.85
CA MET A 1 6.24 1.31 -15.14
C MET A 1 6.05 1.50 -13.63
N HIS A 2 5.36 2.55 -13.18
CA HIS A 2 5.17 2.81 -11.73
C HIS A 2 4.25 1.81 -11.01
N ILE A 3 3.17 1.31 -11.62
CA ILE A 3 2.34 0.27 -10.98
C ILE A 3 3.15 -1.04 -10.74
N LEU A 4 4.05 -1.39 -11.66
CA LEU A 4 4.93 -2.55 -11.47
C LEU A 4 5.93 -2.30 -10.33
N ALA A 5 6.47 -1.08 -10.22
CA ALA A 5 7.31 -0.72 -9.09
C ALA A 5 6.54 -0.84 -7.77
N GLY A 6 5.30 -0.35 -7.70
CA GLY A 6 4.40 -0.55 -6.56
C GLY A 6 4.24 -2.02 -6.17
N ILE A 7 3.96 -2.90 -7.14
CA ILE A 7 3.90 -4.36 -6.93
C ILE A 7 5.19 -4.92 -6.36
N HIS A 8 6.34 -4.52 -6.90
CA HIS A 8 7.63 -5.01 -6.41
C HIS A 8 7.90 -4.55 -4.97
N THR A 9 7.66 -3.28 -4.67
CA THR A 9 7.83 -2.71 -3.33
C THR A 9 6.85 -3.33 -2.33
N THR A 10 5.60 -3.59 -2.70
CA THR A 10 4.63 -4.25 -1.80
C THR A 10 5.08 -5.69 -1.48
N LYS A 11 5.69 -6.41 -2.44
CA LYS A 11 6.29 -7.72 -2.14
C LYS A 11 7.43 -7.61 -1.14
N GLU A 12 8.27 -6.59 -1.27
CA GLU A 12 9.36 -6.33 -0.33
C GLU A 12 8.82 -6.03 1.08
N ALA A 13 7.78 -5.19 1.19
CA ALA A 13 7.11 -4.90 2.46
C ALA A 13 6.57 -6.17 3.13
N ILE A 14 5.93 -7.05 2.36
CA ILE A 14 5.46 -8.37 2.83
C ILE A 14 6.64 -9.21 3.36
N GLN A 15 7.79 -9.21 2.67
CA GLN A 15 8.96 -9.96 3.14
C GLN A 15 9.53 -9.40 4.44
N ILE A 16 9.61 -8.07 4.57
CA ILE A 16 10.07 -7.40 5.79
C ILE A 16 9.15 -7.76 6.96
N ALA A 17 7.84 -7.62 6.78
CA ALA A 17 6.84 -7.96 7.80
C ALA A 17 6.91 -9.44 8.20
N LYS A 18 6.98 -10.36 7.22
CA LYS A 18 7.13 -11.81 7.49
C LYS A 18 8.42 -12.16 8.22
N HIS A 19 9.51 -11.44 7.94
CA HIS A 19 10.78 -11.65 8.61
C HIS A 19 10.77 -11.15 10.05
N ALA A 20 10.09 -10.03 10.32
CA ALA A 20 10.00 -9.44 11.66
C ALA A 20 9.02 -10.18 12.59
N LEU A 21 7.92 -10.70 12.04
CA LEU A 21 6.81 -11.32 12.77
C LEU A 21 7.25 -12.38 13.81
N PRO A 22 8.17 -13.33 13.53
CA PRO A 22 8.57 -14.36 14.49
C PRO A 22 9.28 -13.83 15.74
N SER A 23 9.89 -12.65 15.66
CA SER A 23 10.60 -11.99 16.76
C SER A 23 9.80 -10.85 17.40
N ALA A 24 8.59 -10.58 16.90
CA ALA A 24 7.75 -9.49 17.37
C ALA A 24 7.21 -9.76 18.78
N THR A 25 6.95 -8.69 19.53
CA THR A 25 6.14 -8.80 20.74
C THR A 25 4.72 -9.26 20.37
N HIS A 26 3.93 -9.78 21.32
CA HIS A 26 2.55 -10.17 21.02
C HIS A 26 1.73 -9.02 20.43
N TYR A 27 2.00 -7.79 20.90
CA TYR A 27 1.34 -6.58 20.42
C TYR A 27 1.76 -6.24 18.99
N ASP A 28 3.06 -6.21 18.70
CA ASP A 28 3.56 -5.92 17.35
C ASP A 28 3.20 -7.03 16.36
N ALA A 29 3.09 -8.28 16.81
CA ALA A 29 2.71 -9.39 15.95
C ALA A 29 1.30 -9.19 15.34
N GLN A 30 0.33 -8.73 16.13
CA GLN A 30 -1.01 -8.43 15.63
C GLN A 30 -0.98 -7.29 14.59
N ARG A 31 -0.14 -6.27 14.83
CA ARG A 31 0.03 -5.15 13.89
C ARG A 31 0.68 -5.58 12.58
N TYR A 32 1.69 -6.45 12.66
CA TYR A 32 2.28 -7.06 11.47
C TYR A 32 1.28 -7.94 10.70
N GLU A 33 0.41 -8.68 11.38
CA GLU A 33 -0.66 -9.44 10.73
C GLU A 33 -1.62 -8.52 9.96
N VAL A 34 -2.05 -7.40 10.57
CA VAL A 34 -2.86 -6.38 9.88
C VAL A 34 -2.14 -5.86 8.64
N CYS A 35 -0.87 -5.50 8.76
CA CYS A 35 -0.07 -5.04 7.61
C CYS A 35 0.05 -6.09 6.51
N LEU A 36 0.20 -7.38 6.86
CA LEU A 36 0.27 -8.44 5.86
C LEU A 36 -1.03 -8.57 5.08
N ASP A 37 -2.17 -8.53 5.77
CA ASP A 37 -3.51 -8.59 5.14
C ASP A 37 -3.76 -7.37 4.24
N THR A 38 -3.36 -6.17 4.68
CA THR A 38 -3.52 -4.95 3.87
C THR A 38 -2.58 -4.94 2.68
N TYR A 39 -1.34 -5.44 2.81
CA TYR A 39 -0.42 -5.57 1.69
C TYR A 39 -0.88 -6.59 0.65
N ASP A 40 -1.41 -7.74 1.08
CA ASP A 40 -1.96 -8.74 0.16
C ASP A 40 -3.18 -8.17 -0.58
N SER A 41 -4.02 -7.38 0.10
CA SER A 41 -5.14 -6.66 -0.54
C SER A 41 -4.64 -5.59 -1.51
N ALA A 42 -3.65 -4.79 -1.13
CA ALA A 42 -3.05 -3.77 -1.97
C ALA A 42 -2.39 -4.38 -3.21
N MET A 43 -1.75 -5.54 -3.07
CA MET A 43 -1.19 -6.33 -4.17
C MET A 43 -2.24 -6.68 -5.22
N ASP A 44 -3.45 -7.06 -4.79
CA ASP A 44 -4.53 -7.41 -5.70
C ASP A 44 -5.11 -6.19 -6.40
N SER A 45 -5.25 -5.06 -5.69
CA SER A 45 -5.62 -3.76 -6.27
C SER A 45 -4.59 -3.28 -7.29
N TRP A 46 -3.28 -3.38 -7.00
CA TRP A 46 -2.23 -3.06 -7.97
C TRP A 46 -2.34 -3.90 -9.26
N LYS A 47 -2.53 -5.23 -9.12
CA LYS A 47 -2.72 -6.10 -10.28
C LYS A 47 -3.98 -5.74 -11.06
N SER A 48 -5.04 -5.33 -10.37
CA SER A 48 -6.30 -4.87 -10.98
C SER A 48 -6.09 -3.58 -11.76
N ALA A 49 -5.42 -2.59 -11.17
CA ALA A 49 -5.07 -1.34 -11.84
C ALA A 49 -4.27 -1.57 -13.13
N ILE A 50 -3.36 -2.56 -13.18
CA ILE A 50 -2.67 -2.95 -14.42
C ILE A 50 -3.65 -3.46 -15.47
N ARG A 51 -4.58 -4.35 -15.08
CA ARG A 51 -5.57 -4.91 -16.01
C ARG A 51 -6.48 -3.81 -16.55
N SER A 52 -6.99 -2.95 -15.69
CA SER A 52 -7.87 -1.84 -16.08
C SER A 52 -7.14 -0.80 -16.92
N THR A 53 -5.85 -0.54 -16.65
CA THR A 53 -5.01 0.32 -17.51
C THR A 53 -4.91 -0.25 -18.92
N LYS A 54 -4.65 -1.56 -19.07
CA LYS A 54 -4.57 -2.23 -20.38
C LYS A 54 -5.91 -2.27 -21.10
N ALA A 55 -7.00 -2.35 -20.35
CA ALA A 55 -8.36 -2.34 -20.89
C ALA A 55 -8.89 -0.93 -21.19
N GLY A 56 -8.11 0.13 -20.91
CA GLY A 56 -8.51 1.51 -21.16
C GLY A 56 -9.57 2.05 -20.17
N LYS A 57 -9.71 1.42 -19.00
CA LYS A 57 -10.78 1.70 -18.04
C LYS A 57 -10.31 2.65 -16.94
N GLY A 58 -10.22 3.94 -17.28
CA GLY A 58 -9.66 4.96 -16.37
C GLY A 58 -10.34 5.01 -15.00
N PHE A 59 -11.67 4.97 -14.91
CA PHE A 59 -12.37 5.01 -13.62
C PHE A 59 -11.95 3.85 -12.69
N GLU A 60 -11.87 2.63 -13.23
CA GLU A 60 -11.43 1.46 -12.47
C GLU A 60 -9.96 1.60 -12.02
N VAL A 61 -9.09 2.17 -12.86
CA VAL A 61 -7.69 2.45 -12.48
C VAL A 61 -7.63 3.39 -11.28
N ALA A 62 -8.37 4.50 -11.29
CA ALA A 62 -8.39 5.45 -10.18
C ALA A 62 -8.93 4.82 -8.89
N ASN A 63 -9.98 4.01 -9.01
CA ASN A 63 -10.57 3.31 -7.86
C ASN A 63 -9.60 2.30 -7.26
N ASP A 64 -8.93 1.49 -8.08
CA ASP A 64 -7.97 0.48 -7.61
C ASP A 64 -6.74 1.13 -6.96
N LEU A 65 -6.22 2.23 -7.52
CA LEU A 65 -5.10 2.98 -6.93
C LEU A 65 -5.50 3.64 -5.60
N SER A 66 -6.68 4.27 -5.54
CA SER A 66 -7.18 4.85 -4.28
C SER A 66 -7.35 3.79 -3.18
N ALA A 67 -7.76 2.57 -3.57
CA ALA A 67 -7.83 1.44 -2.65
C ALA A 67 -6.46 1.02 -2.13
N VAL A 68 -5.42 1.00 -2.99
CA VAL A 68 -4.03 0.77 -2.56
C VAL A 68 -3.64 1.77 -1.48
N ALA A 69 -3.79 3.07 -1.73
CA ALA A 69 -3.42 4.10 -0.75
C ALA A 69 -4.11 3.88 0.60
N SER A 70 -5.42 3.62 0.59
CA SER A 70 -6.18 3.33 1.82
C SER A 70 -5.64 2.12 2.57
N MET A 71 -5.33 1.03 1.88
CA MET A 71 -4.82 -0.20 2.50
C MET A 71 -3.42 0.01 3.10
N ILE A 72 -2.54 0.73 2.40
CA ILE A 72 -1.20 1.04 2.92
C ILE A 72 -1.29 1.94 4.16
N SER A 73 -2.14 2.96 4.15
CA SER A 73 -2.39 3.79 5.33
C SER A 73 -2.92 2.97 6.52
N SER A 74 -3.79 1.98 6.28
CA SER A 74 -4.27 1.10 7.36
C SER A 74 -3.17 0.26 8.01
N CYS A 75 -2.07 -0.05 7.30
CA CYS A 75 -0.91 -0.69 7.92
C CYS A 75 -0.18 0.27 8.87
N ASP A 76 0.09 1.50 8.43
CA ASP A 76 0.74 2.52 9.26
C ASP A 76 -0.12 2.82 10.50
N ASP A 77 -1.43 2.96 10.30
CA ASP A 77 -2.43 3.18 11.36
C ASP A 77 -2.46 2.06 12.41
N ALA A 78 -2.10 0.82 12.04
CA ALA A 78 -2.04 -0.29 12.99
C ALA A 78 -0.92 -0.12 14.01
N PHE A 79 0.14 0.61 13.67
CA PHE A 79 1.29 0.85 14.54
C PHE A 79 1.18 2.14 15.35
N THR A 80 0.36 3.11 14.93
CA THR A 80 0.06 4.31 15.70
C THR A 80 -0.89 3.99 16.85
N ASP A 81 -0.35 3.99 18.07
CA ASP A 81 -1.15 3.88 19.29
C ASP A 81 -1.76 5.24 19.68
N ASP A 82 -2.83 5.21 20.48
CA ASP A 82 -3.52 6.41 20.98
C ASP A 82 -2.70 7.21 22.02
N ASP A 83 -1.55 6.70 22.46
CA ASP A 83 -0.66 7.38 23.39
C ASP A 83 0.31 8.34 22.65
N PRO A 84 0.06 9.66 22.67
CA PRO A 84 0.88 10.64 21.97
C PRO A 84 2.27 10.83 22.59
N THR A 85 2.58 10.17 23.71
CA THR A 85 3.86 10.29 24.41
C THR A 85 4.88 9.23 23.99
N VAL A 86 4.46 8.18 23.28
CA VAL A 86 5.34 7.15 22.74
C VAL A 86 5.54 7.41 21.24
N PRO A 87 6.79 7.60 20.77
CA PRO A 87 7.07 7.66 19.34
C PRO A 87 6.77 6.31 18.68
N ASN A 88 5.52 6.13 18.26
CA ASN A 88 5.06 4.94 17.56
C ASN A 88 5.33 5.12 16.06
N GLN A 89 6.59 4.96 15.66
CA GLN A 89 6.91 4.81 14.26
C GLN A 89 6.79 3.34 13.87
N SER A 90 5.89 3.06 12.92
CA SER A 90 5.82 1.77 12.26
C SER A 90 7.22 1.35 11.78
N PRO A 91 7.70 0.15 12.12
CA PRO A 91 8.92 -0.41 11.51
C PRO A 91 8.81 -0.55 9.98
N LEU A 92 7.59 -0.47 9.44
CA LEU A 92 7.28 -0.50 8.01
C LEU A 92 7.03 0.90 7.43
N GLY A 93 6.98 1.95 8.26
CA GLY A 93 6.54 3.28 7.84
C GLY A 93 7.35 3.88 6.70
N GLN A 94 8.65 3.57 6.58
CA GLN A 94 9.45 4.02 5.43
C GLN A 94 9.02 3.37 4.12
N ILE A 95 8.71 2.06 4.13
CA ILE A 95 8.27 1.36 2.92
C ILE A 95 6.80 1.69 2.59
N ASP A 96 5.97 1.95 3.60
CA ASP A 96 4.59 2.43 3.43
C ASP A 96 4.56 3.81 2.76
N GLN A 97 5.37 4.76 3.24
CA GLN A 97 5.49 6.08 2.61
C GLN A 97 5.97 5.98 1.16
N LEU A 98 6.93 5.09 0.87
CA LEU A 98 7.38 4.86 -0.49
C LEU A 98 6.25 4.34 -1.38
N LEU A 99 5.44 3.39 -0.88
CA LEU A 99 4.27 2.87 -1.60
C LEU A 99 3.23 3.95 -1.87
N LEU A 100 2.92 4.80 -0.88
CA LEU A 100 2.01 5.93 -1.02
C LEU A 100 2.50 6.94 -2.06
N HIS A 101 3.79 7.25 -2.10
CA HIS A 101 4.38 8.11 -3.14
C HIS A 101 4.28 7.48 -4.53
N MET A 102 4.53 6.17 -4.65
CA MET A 102 4.38 5.45 -5.92
C MET A 102 2.93 5.44 -6.40
N ASP A 103 1.97 5.24 -5.50
CA ASP A 103 0.53 5.29 -5.80
C ASP A 103 0.08 6.68 -6.24
N SER A 104 0.46 7.72 -5.49
CA SER A 104 0.19 9.11 -5.83
C SER A 104 0.72 9.49 -7.22
N ASN A 105 1.93 9.04 -7.57
CA ASN A 105 2.48 9.22 -8.92
C ASN A 105 1.67 8.47 -9.99
N CYS A 106 1.16 7.27 -9.69
CA CYS A 106 0.29 6.53 -10.60
C CYS A 106 -1.04 7.26 -10.84
N LEU A 107 -1.66 7.81 -9.79
CA LEU A 107 -2.87 8.64 -9.89
C LEU A 107 -2.62 9.90 -10.73
N ALA A 108 -1.52 10.60 -10.51
CA ALA A 108 -1.18 11.78 -11.29
C ALA A 108 -0.98 11.47 -12.78
N ILE A 109 -0.35 10.33 -13.11
CA ILE A 109 -0.18 9.87 -14.49
C ILE A 109 -1.52 9.43 -15.09
N HIS A 110 -2.35 8.75 -14.31
CA HIS A 110 -3.69 8.33 -14.73
C HIS A 110 -4.51 9.51 -15.25
N LEU A 111 -4.52 10.64 -14.54
CA LEU A 111 -5.26 11.84 -14.95
C LEU A 111 -4.82 12.38 -16.33
N LYS A 112 -3.57 12.11 -16.74
CA LYS A 112 -3.07 12.46 -18.08
C LYS A 112 -3.37 11.39 -19.12
N ALA A 113 -3.35 10.12 -18.74
CA ALA A 113 -3.64 9.00 -19.62
C ALA A 113 -5.14 8.82 -19.91
N PHE A 114 -6.00 9.25 -18.97
CA PHE A 114 -7.44 9.05 -18.97
C PHE A 114 -8.20 10.36 -18.61
N PRO A 115 -8.11 11.40 -19.46
CA PRO A 115 -8.63 12.73 -19.12
C PRO A 115 -10.16 12.79 -18.92
N ASP A 116 -10.90 11.87 -19.54
CA ASP A 116 -12.37 11.84 -19.51
C ASP A 116 -12.93 10.86 -18.45
N SER A 117 -12.08 10.33 -17.58
CA SER A 117 -12.43 9.26 -16.62
C SER A 117 -12.67 9.74 -15.18
N ASN A 118 -12.95 11.04 -15.02
CA ASN A 118 -13.37 11.63 -13.74
C ASN A 118 -14.83 11.32 -13.42
#